data_AF-A0A2E3SJW4-F1
#
_entry.id   AF-A0A2E3SJW4-F1
#
_cell.length_a   1.000
_cell.length_b   1.000
_cell.length_c   1.000
_cell.angle_alpha   90.00
_cell.angle_beta   90.00
_cell.angle_gamma   90.00
#
_symmetry.space_group_name_H-M   'P 1'
#
loop_
_entity.id
_entity.type
_entity.pdbx_description
1 polymer ?
#
loop_
_entity_poly.entity_id
_entity_poly.type
_entity_poly.pdbx_seq_one_letter_code
_entity_poly.pdbx_strand_id
1 'polypeptide(L)'
;MCYHTSSWLVKDSNIINELLYQKKNFLVFFWHSRLLMAPYCWESDKVQFKMLISSHPDGKIISNAISHFGIFTISGSARKNTFSS
;
A
#
# COMPACT_ATOMS: atom_id res chain seq x y z
N MET A 1 17.20 0.05 -11.69
CA MET A 1 17.96 1.27 -11.31
C MET A 1 17.36 1.94 -10.07
N CYS A 2 16.07 2.31 -10.06
CA CYS A 2 15.45 3.05 -8.95
C CYS A 2 15.63 2.44 -7.55
N TYR A 3 15.49 1.11 -7.38
CA TYR A 3 15.70 0.46 -6.08
C TYR A 3 17.15 0.61 -5.59
N HIS A 4 18.11 0.22 -6.42
CA HIS A 4 19.54 0.27 -6.08
C HIS A 4 20.07 1.68 -5.81
N THR A 5 19.48 2.69 -6.43
CA THR A 5 19.86 4.10 -6.22
C THR A 5 18.99 4.79 -5.16
N SER A 6 17.97 4.11 -4.61
CA SER A 6 17.12 4.68 -3.57
C SER A 6 17.69 4.40 -2.18
N SER A 7 17.93 5.47 -1.42
CA SER A 7 18.20 5.40 0.01
C SER A 7 16.96 5.82 0.79
N TRP A 8 16.69 5.14 1.90
CA TRP A 8 15.55 5.43 2.77
C TRP A 8 16.01 5.58 4.20
N LEU A 9 15.43 6.56 4.88
CA LEU A 9 15.56 6.71 6.32
C LEU A 9 14.22 6.34 6.95
N VAL A 10 14.21 5.25 7.69
CA VAL A 10 13.04 4.78 8.43
C VAL A 10 13.10 5.37 9.83
N LYS A 11 12.04 6.06 10.24
CA LYS A 11 11.87 6.54 11.62
C LYS A 11 10.77 5.74 12.31
N ASP A 12 10.90 5.59 13.62
CA ASP A 12 9.87 5.02 14.48
C ASP A 12 9.39 3.61 14.08
N SER A 13 10.28 2.80 13.49
CA SER A 13 9.99 1.42 13.08
C SER A 13 9.50 0.53 14.23
N ASN A 14 9.88 0.87 15.47
CA ASN A 14 9.45 0.16 16.67
C ASN A 14 7.92 0.19 16.83
N ILE A 15 7.26 1.30 16.50
CA ILE A 15 5.80 1.43 16.60
C ILE A 15 5.12 0.46 15.63
N ILE A 16 5.61 0.42 14.39
CA ILE A 16 5.08 -0.48 13.36
C ILE A 16 5.30 -1.94 13.79
N ASN A 17 6.49 -2.29 14.27
CA ASN A 17 6.79 -3.64 14.75
C ASN A 17 5.88 -4.06 15.92
N GLU A 18 5.60 -3.15 16.84
CA GLU A 18 4.67 -3.41 17.95
C GLU A 18 3.23 -3.61 17.45
N LEU A 19 2.77 -2.78 16.51
CA LEU A 19 1.44 -2.94 15.89
C LEU A 19 1.31 -4.28 15.14
N LEU A 20 2.37 -4.69 14.42
CA LEU A 20 2.44 -5.98 13.73
C LEU A 20 2.43 -7.14 14.73
N TYR A 21 3.21 -7.05 15.82
CA TYR A 21 3.24 -8.07 16.89
C TYR A 21 1.86 -8.22 17.56
N GLN A 22 1.19 -7.10 17.84
CA GLN A 22 -0.17 -7.06 18.40
C GLN A 22 -1.25 -7.46 17.38
N LYS A 23 -0.90 -7.74 16.12
CA LYS A 23 -1.82 -8.04 15.02
C LYS A 23 -2.94 -7.01 14.86
N LYS A 24 -2.63 -5.73 15.12
CA LYS A 24 -3.60 -4.64 14.95
C LYS A 24 -3.68 -4.22 13.50
N ASN A 25 -4.88 -3.87 13.07
CA ASN A 25 -5.10 -3.27 11.75
C ASN A 25 -4.68 -1.80 11.80
N PHE A 26 -3.97 -1.35 10.77
CA PHE A 26 -3.58 0.06 10.62
C PHE A 26 -3.59 0.47 9.15
N LEU A 27 -3.66 1.78 8.93
CA LEU A 27 -3.64 2.38 7.60
C LEU A 27 -2.23 2.90 7.31
N VAL A 28 -1.76 2.61 6.10
CA VAL A 28 -0.48 3.11 5.60
C VAL A 28 -0.76 4.16 4.54
N PHE A 29 -0.13 5.33 4.69
CA PHE A 29 -0.19 6.41 3.72
C PHE A 29 1.19 6.58 3.09
N PHE A 30 1.23 6.80 1.79
CA PHE A 30 2.48 7.08 1.09
C PHE A 30 2.26 8.13 0.01
N TRP A 31 3.34 8.80 -0.34
CA TRP A 31 3.34 9.83 -1.38
C TRP A 31 3.36 9.19 -2.77
N HIS A 32 2.58 9.76 -3.69
CA HIS A 32 2.49 9.30 -5.08
C HIS A 32 3.85 9.21 -5.77
N SER A 33 4.77 10.13 -5.47
CA SER A 33 6.14 10.14 -6.02
C SER A 33 6.97 8.92 -5.65
N ARG A 34 6.56 8.15 -4.63
CA ARG A 34 7.25 6.95 -4.13
C ARG A 34 6.45 5.67 -4.36
N LEU A 35 5.36 5.71 -5.13
CA LEU A 35 4.48 4.56 -5.35
C LEU A 35 5.24 3.36 -5.94
N LEU A 36 6.18 3.60 -6.86
CA LEU A 36 7.02 2.53 -7.44
C LEU A 36 7.92 1.83 -6.42
N MET A 37 8.21 2.47 -5.29
CA MET A 37 9.06 1.95 -4.23
C MET A 37 8.26 1.45 -3.03
N ALA A 38 6.95 1.71 -2.98
CA ALA A 38 6.07 1.29 -1.90
C ALA A 38 6.16 -0.22 -1.60
N PRO A 39 6.28 -1.13 -2.60
CA PRO A 39 6.42 -2.56 -2.30
C PRO A 39 7.70 -2.90 -1.52
N TYR A 40 8.79 -2.16 -1.70
CA TYR A 40 10.05 -2.39 -0.99
C TYR A 40 10.06 -1.81 0.43
N CYS A 41 9.15 -0.88 0.72
CA CYS A 41 8.96 -0.37 2.07
C CYS A 41 8.16 -1.33 2.97
N TRP A 42 7.53 -2.34 2.37
CA TRP A 42 6.66 -3.27 3.08
C TRP A 42 7.23 -4.68 3.00
N GLU A 43 7.42 -5.32 4.16
CA GLU A 43 7.81 -6.71 4.22
C GLU A 43 6.57 -7.59 3.98
N SER A 44 6.24 -7.80 2.70
CA SER A 44 5.08 -8.59 2.24
C SER A 44 4.99 -9.98 2.85
N ASP A 45 6.13 -10.56 3.22
CA ASP A 45 6.23 -11.90 3.78
C ASP A 45 5.75 -11.97 5.25
N LYS A 46 5.70 -10.83 5.96
CA LYS A 46 5.32 -10.81 7.38
C LYS A 46 3.84 -10.51 7.58
N VAL A 47 3.25 -9.62 6.79
CA VAL A 47 1.84 -9.22 6.92
C VAL A 47 1.21 -8.90 5.56
N GLN A 48 0.00 -9.45 5.36
CA GLN A 48 -0.80 -9.20 4.17
C GLN A 48 -1.19 -7.71 4.09
N PHE A 49 -0.70 -7.04 3.04
CA PHE A 49 -1.02 -5.65 2.75
C PHE A 49 -2.05 -5.57 1.63
N LYS A 50 -3.10 -4.76 1.85
CA LYS A 50 -4.12 -4.47 0.84
C LYS A 50 -4.13 -2.98 0.54
N MET A 51 -3.87 -2.62 -0.72
CA MET A 51 -3.84 -1.24 -1.18
C MET A 51 -5.20 -0.81 -1.76
N LEU A 52 -5.70 0.35 -1.36
CA LEU A 52 -6.85 0.99 -2.01
C LEU A 52 -6.41 1.63 -3.32
N ILE A 53 -7.08 1.29 -4.41
CA ILE A 53 -6.77 1.86 -5.73
C ILE A 53 -8.02 2.22 -6.51
N SER A 54 -7.89 3.21 -7.39
CA SER A 54 -8.97 3.61 -8.29
C SER A 54 -9.28 2.50 -9.31
N SER A 55 -10.56 2.40 -9.69
CA SER A 55 -11.03 1.50 -10.75
C SER A 55 -10.67 1.98 -12.17
N HIS A 56 -10.06 3.16 -12.32
CA HIS A 56 -9.63 3.71 -13.61
C HIS A 56 -8.52 2.87 -14.27
N PRO A 57 -8.34 2.98 -15.60
CA PRO A 57 -7.29 2.25 -16.34
C PRO A 57 -5.90 2.32 -15.69
N ASP A 58 -5.50 3.51 -15.24
CA ASP A 58 -4.20 3.73 -14.60
C ASP A 58 -4.08 2.96 -13.27
N GLY A 59 -5.17 2.94 -12.49
CA GLY A 59 -5.25 2.15 -11.27
C GLY A 59 -5.14 0.65 -11.52
N LYS A 60 -5.66 0.18 -12.66
CA LYS A 60 -5.53 -1.22 -13.09
C LYS A 60 -4.09 -1.58 -13.47
N ILE A 61 -3.36 -0.66 -14.11
CA ILE A 61 -1.94 -0.84 -14.44
C ILE A 61 -1.13 -0.97 -13.14
N ILE A 62 -1.34 -0.05 -12.20
CA ILE A 62 -0.66 -0.07 -10.90
C ILE A 62 -1.01 -1.36 -10.13
N SER A 63 -2.29 -1.72 -10.07
CA SER A 63 -2.78 -2.95 -9.42
C SER A 63 -2.07 -4.19 -9.95
N ASN A 64 -1.98 -4.32 -11.27
CA ASN A 64 -1.26 -5.42 -11.90
C ASN A 64 0.23 -5.41 -11.51
N ALA A 65 0.88 -4.25 -11.57
CA ALA A 65 2.30 -4.13 -11.22
C ALA A 65 2.59 -4.54 -9.77
N ILE A 66 1.79 -4.09 -8.80
CA ILE A 66 2.02 -4.38 -7.38
C ILE A 66 1.61 -5.82 -6.99
N SER A 67 0.74 -6.47 -7.77
CA SER A 67 0.36 -7.86 -7.54
C SER A 67 1.54 -8.84 -7.63
N HIS A 68 2.53 -8.52 -8.49
CA HIS A 68 3.77 -9.29 -8.62
C HIS A 68 4.65 -9.23 -7.35
N PHE A 69 4.39 -8.29 -6.45
CA PHE A 69 5.06 -8.16 -5.15
C PHE A 69 4.21 -8.73 -4.00
N GLY A 70 3.17 -9.52 -4.29
CA GLY A 70 2.30 -10.11 -3.27
C GLY A 70 1.35 -9.13 -2.58
N ILE A 71 1.21 -7.91 -3.13
CA ILE A 71 0.30 -6.89 -2.61
C ILE A 71 -1.02 -6.97 -3.37
N PHE A 72 -2.11 -7.18 -2.64
CA PHE A 72 -3.44 -7.21 -3.24
C PHE A 72 -4.07 -5.83 -3.25
N THR A 73 -4.86 -5.52 -4.27
CA THR A 73 -5.58 -4.24 -4.35
C THR A 73 -7.07 -4.40 -4.11
N ILE A 74 -7.64 -3.45 -3.39
CA ILE A 74 -9.09 -3.27 -3.26
C ILE A 74 -9.47 -2.07 -4.12
N SER A 75 -10.37 -2.29 -5.09
CA SER A 75 -10.82 -1.21 -5.98
C SER A 75 -11.85 -0.34 -5.28
N GLY A 76 -11.60 0.96 -5.16
CA GLY A 76 -12.58 1.93 -4.71
C GLY A 76 -13.58 2.20 -5.84
N SER A 77 -14.87 1.99 -5.58
CA SER A 77 -15.93 2.51 -6.45
C SER A 77 -16.47 3.81 -5.87
N ALA A 78 -16.34 4.92 -6.58
CA ALA A 78 -17.13 6.11 -6.33
C ALA A 78 -18.56 5.87 -6.84
N ARG A 79 -19.28 4.90 -6.26
CA ARG A 79 -20.72 4.78 -6.46
C ARG A 79 -21.39 5.37 -5.22
N LYS A 80 -22.00 6.54 -5.44
CA LYS A 80 -23.08 7.15 -4.64
C LYS A 80 -23.78 6.11 -3.75
N ASN A 81 -23.49 6.13 -2.46
CA ASN A 81 -24.55 5.91 -1.48
C ASN A 81 -24.93 7.30 -0.99
N THR A 82 -25.82 7.96 -1.74
CA THR A 82 -26.66 8.98 -1.16
C THR A 82 -27.33 8.31 0.03
N PHE A 83 -26.90 8.63 1.25
CA PHE A 83 -27.73 8.37 2.42
C PHE A 83 -28.95 9.27 2.24
N SER A 84 -30.01 8.71 1.67
CA SER A 84 -31.35 9.24 1.82
C SER A 84 -31.77 8.95 3.26
N SER A 85 -31.63 9.97 4.11
CA SER A 85 -32.27 10.09 5.42
C SER A 85 -33.77 10.20 5.30
#